data_AF-A0A820DXD1-F1
#
_entry.id   AF-A0A820DXD1-F1
#
_cell.length_a   1.000
_cell.length_b   1.000
_cell.length_c   1.000
_cell.angle_alpha   90.00
_cell.angle_beta   90.00
_cell.angle_gamma   90.00
#
_symmetry.space_group_name_H-M   'P 1'
#
loop_
_entity.id
_entity.type
_entity.pdbx_description
1 polymer ?
#
loop_
_entity_poly.entity_id
_entity_poly.type
_entity_poly.pdbx_seq_one_letter_code
_entity_poly.pdbx_strand_id
1 'polypeptide(L)'
;IIKECLPILNNLRKQTTTSTTSENILTGIIQNVNTISQLSSFPVTIKNATSFQTANQHEQRLRQLISKCYLRIGTWEHELFNITDDSILAEIMKNYKYAWKYDNSNYKAWNAYAILNYDAVNYFKQQQQNLDIFNDTYRILIAKMICCTISAVKGLFKSIILSKVKYCLQNTLRLLTLLFEYGQYHEVYEAITEGNRTAPIKA
;
A
#
# COMPACT_ATOMS: atom_id res chain seq x y z
N ILE A 1 15.82 0.01 -11.04
CA ILE A 1 15.00 1.17 -10.64
C ILE A 1 14.41 1.89 -11.84
N ILE A 2 15.15 2.67 -12.65
CA ILE A 2 14.59 3.31 -13.86
C ILE A 2 13.99 2.27 -14.82
N LYS A 3 14.69 1.17 -15.12
CA LYS A 3 14.16 0.08 -15.96
C LYS A 3 12.87 -0.59 -15.43
N GLU A 4 12.62 -0.58 -14.12
CA GLU A 4 11.42 -1.20 -13.52
C GLU A 4 10.27 -0.21 -13.35
N CYS A 5 10.57 1.07 -13.10
CA CYS A 5 9.56 2.12 -12.96
C CYS A 5 9.13 2.72 -14.31
N LEU A 6 10.01 2.74 -15.32
CA LEU A 6 9.74 3.35 -16.63
C LEU A 6 8.53 2.73 -17.37
N PRO A 7 8.30 1.40 -17.35
CA PRO A 7 7.10 0.80 -17.94
C PRO A 7 5.82 1.25 -17.23
N ILE A 8 5.85 1.36 -15.90
CA ILE A 8 4.71 1.77 -15.06
C ILE A 8 4.38 3.25 -15.33
N LEU A 9 5.41 4.09 -15.36
CA LEU A 9 5.29 5.52 -15.69
C LEU A 9 4.79 5.75 -17.12
N ASN A 10 5.24 4.95 -18.08
CA ASN A 10 4.76 5.00 -19.46
C ASN A 10 3.31 4.49 -19.59
N ASN A 11 2.87 3.57 -18.74
CA ASN A 11 1.48 3.13 -18.69
C ASN A 11 0.57 4.22 -18.11
N LEU A 12 0.97 4.84 -16.99
CA LEU A 12 0.29 5.99 -16.40
C LEU A 12 0.17 7.17 -17.38
N ARG A 13 1.23 7.45 -18.15
CA ARG A 13 1.24 8.47 -19.19
C ARG A 13 0.24 8.20 -20.32
N LYS A 14 -0.03 6.93 -20.66
CA LYS A 14 -0.98 6.56 -21.71
C LYS A 14 -2.44 6.65 -21.28
N GLN A 15 -2.70 6.60 -19.97
CA GLN A 15 -4.06 6.56 -19.40
C GLN A 15 -4.61 7.94 -19.02
N THR A 16 -3.76 8.98 -18.90
CA THR A 16 -4.19 10.35 -18.61
C THR A 16 -4.60 11.09 -19.88
N THR A 17 -5.91 11.20 -20.15
CA THR A 17 -6.49 12.21 -21.05
C THR A 17 -7.26 13.25 -20.25
N THR A 18 -6.79 14.51 -20.36
CA THR A 18 -7.50 15.79 -20.19
C THR A 18 -8.23 16.07 -18.85
N SER A 19 -7.49 16.56 -17.84
CA SER A 19 -8.01 17.52 -16.83
C SER A 19 -6.86 18.30 -16.17
N THR A 20 -7.08 19.55 -15.74
CA THR A 20 -6.05 20.43 -15.11
C THR A 20 -5.40 19.83 -13.85
N THR A 21 -6.11 18.94 -13.14
CA THR A 21 -5.57 18.18 -12.00
C THR A 21 -4.54 17.14 -12.44
N SER A 22 -4.72 16.54 -13.63
CA SER A 22 -3.77 15.58 -14.21
C SER A 22 -2.44 16.23 -14.58
N GLU A 23 -2.41 17.54 -14.88
CA GLU A 23 -1.22 18.31 -15.24
C GLU A 23 -0.29 18.56 -14.04
N ASN A 24 -0.86 18.87 -12.87
CA ASN A 24 -0.13 19.00 -11.60
C ASN A 24 0.42 17.65 -11.12
N ILE A 25 -0.30 16.56 -11.38
CA ILE A 25 0.16 15.20 -11.10
C ILE A 25 1.28 14.81 -12.09
N LEU A 26 1.15 15.12 -13.38
CA LEU A 26 2.17 14.90 -14.40
C LEU A 26 3.47 15.65 -14.10
N THR A 27 3.40 16.90 -13.63
CA THR A 27 4.58 17.67 -13.22
C THR A 27 5.24 17.07 -11.97
N GLY A 28 4.45 16.61 -10.99
CA GLY A 28 4.96 15.84 -9.84
C GLY A 28 5.61 14.52 -10.23
N ILE A 29 5.05 13.81 -11.22
CA ILE A 29 5.61 12.60 -11.82
C ILE A 29 6.95 12.91 -12.50
N ILE A 30 7.03 13.93 -13.34
CA ILE A 30 8.25 14.36 -14.04
C ILE A 30 9.35 14.74 -13.03
N GLN A 31 9.01 15.48 -11.97
CA GLN A 31 9.96 15.90 -10.96
C GLN A 31 10.51 14.70 -10.15
N ASN A 32 9.67 13.71 -9.83
CA ASN A 32 10.12 12.49 -9.17
C ASN A 32 10.96 11.59 -10.10
N VAL A 33 10.61 11.51 -11.38
CA VAL A 33 11.42 10.79 -12.39
C VAL A 33 12.80 11.44 -12.53
N ASN A 34 12.87 12.76 -12.55
CA ASN A 34 14.13 13.51 -12.59
C ASN A 34 14.94 13.34 -11.29
N THR A 35 14.27 13.25 -10.15
CA THR A 35 14.95 12.96 -8.87
C THR A 35 15.52 11.55 -8.85
N ILE A 36 14.80 10.57 -9.39
CA ILE A 36 15.24 9.17 -9.52
C ILE A 36 16.37 9.04 -10.55
N SER A 37 16.35 9.80 -11.65
CA SER A 37 17.42 9.78 -12.65
C SER A 37 18.71 10.42 -12.14
N GLN A 38 18.63 11.53 -11.40
CA GLN A 38 19.80 12.16 -10.77
C GLN A 38 20.44 11.28 -9.68
N LEU A 39 19.69 10.38 -9.06
CA LEU A 39 20.22 9.41 -8.09
C LEU A 39 20.98 8.25 -8.76
N SER A 40 20.75 7.99 -10.05
CA SER A 40 21.48 6.98 -10.82
C SER A 40 22.85 7.43 -11.34
N SER A 41 23.14 8.73 -11.26
CA SER A 41 24.37 9.35 -11.78
C SER A 41 25.42 9.68 -10.71
N PHE A 42 25.28 9.22 -9.46
CA PHE A 42 26.33 9.42 -8.46
C PHE A 42 27.55 8.53 -8.75
N PRO A 43 28.74 9.09 -9.03
CA PRO A 43 29.95 8.29 -9.20
C PRO A 43 30.38 7.76 -7.84
N VAL A 44 30.47 6.43 -7.74
CA VAL A 44 30.95 5.71 -6.56
C VAL A 44 32.48 5.76 -6.55
N THR A 45 33.06 6.77 -5.90
CA THR A 45 34.50 6.81 -5.63
C THR A 45 34.79 6.03 -4.35
N ILE A 46 35.30 4.81 -4.47
CA ILE A 46 35.64 3.94 -3.33
C ILE A 46 37.15 4.04 -3.06
N LYS A 47 37.52 4.50 -1.86
CA LYS A 47 38.84 4.23 -1.26
C LYS A 47 38.66 3.43 0.05
N ASN A 48 39.00 2.15 -0.07
CA ASN A 48 39.45 1.08 0.86
C ASN A 48 39.06 1.06 2.36
N ALA A 49 38.71 -0.16 2.80
CA ALA A 49 38.68 -0.75 4.15
C ALA A 49 37.50 -0.47 5.11
N THR A 50 36.63 0.52 4.87
CA THR A 50 35.33 0.71 5.59
C THR A 50 34.12 0.12 4.84
N SER A 51 34.37 -0.70 3.82
CA SER A 51 33.48 -0.98 2.68
C SER A 51 32.23 -1.78 3.01
N PHE A 52 32.23 -2.66 4.01
CA PHE A 52 31.10 -3.58 4.26
C PHE A 52 29.93 -2.90 5.01
N GLN A 53 30.23 -2.12 6.05
CA GLN A 53 29.19 -1.39 6.81
C GLN A 53 28.60 -0.23 6.00
N THR A 54 29.41 0.45 5.19
CA THR A 54 28.93 1.51 4.29
C THR A 54 28.11 0.95 3.12
N ALA A 55 28.48 -0.21 2.56
CA ALA A 55 27.68 -0.88 1.53
C ALA A 55 26.30 -1.30 2.06
N ASN A 56 26.22 -1.88 3.27
CA ASN A 56 24.95 -2.27 3.88
C ASN A 56 24.05 -1.06 4.18
N GLN A 57 24.62 0.03 4.68
CA GLN A 57 23.88 1.29 4.89
C GLN A 57 23.41 1.91 3.57
N HIS A 58 24.23 1.85 2.53
CA HIS A 58 23.86 2.32 1.19
C HIS A 58 22.71 1.49 0.61
N GLU A 59 22.78 0.16 0.69
CA GLU A 59 21.70 -0.73 0.26
C GLU A 59 20.39 -0.45 1.03
N GLN A 60 20.47 -0.27 2.35
CA GLN A 60 19.30 0.08 3.16
C GLN A 60 18.67 1.40 2.72
N ARG A 61 19.48 2.43 2.45
CA ARG A 61 18.99 3.72 1.93
C ARG A 61 18.31 3.57 0.57
N LEU A 62 18.88 2.74 -0.33
CA LEU A 62 18.27 2.44 -1.62
C LEU A 62 16.92 1.74 -1.45
N ARG A 63 16.82 0.73 -0.57
CA ARG A 63 15.55 0.04 -0.28
C ARG A 63 14.49 1.00 0.27
N GLN A 64 14.86 1.90 1.18
CA GLN A 64 13.97 2.95 1.70
C GLN A 64 13.51 3.91 0.60
N LEU A 65 14.37 4.26 -0.35
CA LEU A 65 14.01 5.08 -1.49
C LEU A 65 13.01 4.36 -2.41
N ILE A 66 13.28 3.10 -2.75
CA ILE A 66 12.38 2.26 -3.56
C ILE A 66 11.01 2.15 -2.88
N SER A 67 10.97 1.93 -1.56
CA SER A 67 9.73 1.94 -0.78
C SER A 67 8.94 3.23 -0.96
N LYS A 68 9.60 4.39 -0.85
CA LYS A 68 8.97 5.71 -1.03
C LYS A 68 8.46 5.92 -2.45
N CYS A 69 9.18 5.44 -3.46
CA CYS A 69 8.74 5.52 -4.86
C CYS A 69 7.45 4.72 -5.07
N TYR A 70 7.41 3.45 -4.65
CA TYR A 70 6.20 2.63 -4.76
C TYR A 70 5.01 3.19 -3.98
N LEU A 71 5.26 3.70 -2.77
CA LEU A 71 4.22 4.36 -1.99
C LEU A 71 3.64 5.56 -2.74
N ARG A 72 4.50 6.38 -3.37
CA ARG A 72 4.07 7.54 -4.13
C ARG A 72 3.29 7.16 -5.38
N ILE A 73 3.77 6.17 -6.14
CA ILE A 73 3.09 5.66 -7.35
C ILE A 73 1.68 5.19 -6.98
N GLY A 74 1.55 4.32 -5.97
CA GLY A 74 0.24 3.83 -5.54
C GLY A 74 -0.67 4.95 -5.03
N THR A 75 -0.16 5.96 -4.32
CA THR A 75 -0.94 7.14 -3.92
C THR A 75 -1.47 7.91 -5.12
N TRP A 76 -0.65 8.15 -6.13
CA TRP A 76 -1.10 8.84 -7.34
C TRP A 76 -2.10 8.03 -8.14
N GLU A 77 -1.87 6.73 -8.31
CA GLU A 77 -2.84 5.85 -8.96
C GLU A 77 -4.19 5.87 -8.22
N HIS A 78 -4.16 5.77 -6.90
CA HIS A 78 -5.37 5.82 -6.09
C HIS A 78 -6.09 7.17 -6.18
N GLU A 79 -5.36 8.28 -6.16
CA GLU A 79 -5.93 9.63 -6.31
C GLU A 79 -6.49 9.89 -7.72
N LEU A 80 -5.84 9.34 -8.75
CA LEU A 80 -6.21 9.58 -10.15
C LEU A 80 -7.38 8.72 -10.59
N PHE A 81 -7.37 7.44 -10.23
CA PHE A 81 -8.34 6.47 -10.73
C PHE A 81 -9.41 6.10 -9.70
N ASN A 82 -9.16 6.34 -8.41
CA ASN A 82 -9.97 5.79 -7.33
C ASN A 82 -10.09 4.25 -7.44
N ILE A 83 -10.99 3.62 -6.66
CA ILE A 83 -11.31 2.19 -6.81
C ILE A 83 -12.46 2.04 -7.83
N THR A 84 -12.12 2.09 -9.12
CA THR A 84 -13.09 1.96 -10.23
C THR A 84 -13.30 0.52 -10.68
N ASP A 85 -12.22 -0.26 -10.78
CA ASP A 85 -12.28 -1.66 -11.19
C ASP A 85 -11.30 -2.56 -10.41
N ASP A 86 -11.54 -3.88 -10.49
CA ASP A 86 -10.72 -4.92 -9.86
C ASP A 86 -9.24 -4.86 -10.30
N SER A 87 -8.96 -4.45 -11.53
CA SER A 87 -7.61 -4.41 -12.10
C SER A 87 -6.80 -3.25 -11.52
N ILE A 88 -7.39 -2.06 -11.45
CA ILE A 88 -6.83 -0.86 -10.85
C ILE A 88 -6.61 -1.10 -9.36
N LEU A 89 -7.59 -1.68 -8.66
CA LEU A 89 -7.44 -2.07 -7.26
C LEU A 89 -6.25 -3.01 -7.06
N ALA A 90 -6.11 -4.02 -7.92
CA ALA A 90 -5.00 -4.97 -7.84
C ALA A 90 -3.63 -4.29 -8.07
N GLU A 91 -3.53 -3.34 -9.00
CA GLU A 91 -2.28 -2.65 -9.30
C GLU A 91 -1.88 -1.67 -8.18
N ILE A 92 -2.81 -0.87 -7.65
CA ILE A 92 -2.55 0.01 -6.50
C ILE A 92 -2.11 -0.85 -5.30
N MET A 93 -2.82 -1.96 -5.06
CA MET A 93 -2.53 -2.88 -3.97
C MET A 93 -1.14 -3.49 -4.11
N LYS A 94 -0.73 -3.86 -5.33
CA LYS A 94 0.60 -4.35 -5.64
C LYS A 94 1.68 -3.30 -5.37
N ASN A 95 1.45 -2.05 -5.75
CA ASN A 95 2.38 -0.95 -5.49
C ASN A 95 2.58 -0.72 -3.99
N TYR A 96 1.49 -0.68 -3.20
CA TYR A 96 1.60 -0.60 -1.74
C TYR A 96 2.27 -1.83 -1.11
N LYS A 97 2.05 -3.04 -1.65
CA LYS A 97 2.77 -4.24 -1.21
C LYS A 97 4.26 -4.12 -1.39
N TYR A 98 4.72 -3.66 -2.55
CA TYR A 98 6.14 -3.42 -2.77
C TYR A 98 6.68 -2.35 -1.81
N ALA A 99 5.92 -1.29 -1.55
CA ALA A 99 6.34 -0.24 -0.64
C ALA A 99 6.72 -0.77 0.75
N TRP A 100 5.86 -1.56 1.41
CA TRP A 100 6.19 -2.09 2.73
C TRP A 100 7.15 -3.29 2.67
N LYS A 101 7.23 -4.03 1.56
CA LYS A 101 8.21 -5.12 1.38
C LYS A 101 9.65 -4.60 1.31
N TYR A 102 9.86 -3.44 0.67
CA TYR A 102 11.18 -2.80 0.60
C TYR A 102 11.57 -2.07 1.89
N ASP A 103 10.61 -1.53 2.64
CA ASP A 103 10.83 -0.95 3.96
C ASP A 103 9.73 -1.33 4.95
N ASN A 104 9.97 -2.41 5.68
CA ASN A 104 9.03 -2.96 6.66
C ASN A 104 8.83 -2.05 7.89
N SER A 105 9.75 -1.11 8.14
CA SER A 105 9.65 -0.15 9.25
C SER A 105 8.82 1.08 8.90
N ASN A 106 8.49 1.26 7.62
CA ASN A 106 7.74 2.40 7.13
C ASN A 106 6.24 2.26 7.44
N TYR A 107 5.83 2.81 8.58
CA TYR A 107 4.42 2.80 9.01
C TYR A 107 3.47 3.40 7.95
N LYS A 108 3.92 4.35 7.12
CA LYS A 108 3.07 4.97 6.08
C LYS A 108 2.75 3.98 4.97
N ALA A 109 3.69 3.11 4.60
CA ALA A 109 3.47 2.08 3.60
C ALA A 109 2.49 1.02 4.10
N TRP A 110 2.67 0.57 5.36
CA TRP A 110 1.71 -0.31 6.02
C TRP A 110 0.32 0.31 6.12
N ASN A 111 0.24 1.58 6.53
CA ASN A 111 -1.02 2.29 6.64
C ASN A 111 -1.74 2.46 5.29
N ALA A 112 -1.01 2.84 4.24
CA ALA A 112 -1.59 3.00 2.89
C ALA A 112 -2.13 1.65 2.36
N TYR A 113 -1.36 0.58 2.53
CA TYR A 113 -1.81 -0.77 2.19
C TYR A 113 -3.08 -1.16 2.96
N ALA A 114 -3.10 -0.90 4.27
CA ALA A 114 -4.23 -1.24 5.14
C ALA A 114 -5.50 -0.47 4.77
N ILE A 115 -5.38 0.84 4.52
CA ILE A 115 -6.50 1.71 4.13
C ILE A 115 -7.07 1.25 2.79
N LEU A 116 -6.24 0.97 1.79
CA LEU A 116 -6.74 0.46 0.51
C LEU A 116 -7.51 -0.84 0.67
N ASN A 117 -7.03 -1.76 1.51
CA ASN A 117 -7.74 -3.02 1.76
C ASN A 117 -9.05 -2.80 2.52
N TYR A 118 -9.08 -1.84 3.45
CA TYR A 118 -10.31 -1.44 4.14
C TYR A 118 -11.33 -0.87 3.16
N ASP A 119 -10.89 -0.02 2.23
CA ASP A 119 -11.76 0.54 1.18
C ASP A 119 -12.22 -0.54 0.19
N ALA A 120 -11.36 -1.50 -0.14
CA ALA A 120 -11.68 -2.66 -0.98
C ALA A 120 -12.79 -3.55 -0.41
N VAL A 121 -12.87 -3.68 0.92
CA VAL A 121 -13.98 -4.41 1.58
C VAL A 121 -15.32 -3.76 1.24
N ASN A 122 -15.39 -2.43 1.34
CA ASN A 122 -16.60 -1.68 0.99
C ASN A 122 -16.94 -1.79 -0.50
N TYR A 123 -15.91 -1.75 -1.36
CA TYR A 123 -16.06 -1.93 -2.80
C TYR A 123 -16.68 -3.30 -3.15
N PHE A 124 -16.16 -4.39 -2.57
CA PHE A 124 -16.72 -5.72 -2.81
C PHE A 124 -18.10 -5.91 -2.17
N LYS A 125 -18.37 -5.30 -1.00
CA LYS A 125 -19.70 -5.29 -0.38
C LYS A 125 -20.76 -4.63 -1.26
N GLN A 126 -20.41 -3.53 -1.95
CA GLN A 126 -21.31 -2.87 -2.89
C GLN A 126 -21.62 -3.75 -4.11
N GLN A 127 -20.60 -4.43 -4.66
CA GLN A 127 -20.82 -5.37 -5.76
C GLN A 127 -21.71 -6.56 -5.34
N GLN A 128 -21.58 -7.01 -4.09
CA GLN A 128 -22.31 -8.16 -3.56
C GLN A 128 -23.82 -7.94 -3.52
N GLN A 129 -24.26 -6.71 -3.28
CA GLN A 129 -25.70 -6.37 -3.17
C GLN A 129 -26.48 -6.61 -4.46
N ASN A 130 -25.80 -6.68 -5.61
CA ASN A 130 -26.42 -6.85 -6.94
C ASN A 130 -26.37 -8.30 -7.45
N LEU A 131 -25.96 -9.27 -6.63
CA LEU A 131 -25.76 -10.66 -7.04
C LEU A 131 -26.62 -11.64 -6.23
N ASP A 132 -27.17 -12.64 -6.93
CA ASP A 132 -27.85 -13.76 -6.30
C ASP A 132 -26.90 -14.62 -5.47
N ILE A 133 -27.35 -15.04 -4.29
CA ILE A 133 -26.56 -15.81 -3.30
C ILE A 133 -26.04 -17.15 -3.88
N PHE A 134 -26.78 -17.73 -4.82
CA PHE A 134 -26.43 -19.01 -5.45
C PHE A 134 -25.40 -18.89 -6.59
N ASN A 135 -25.01 -17.68 -6.96
CA ASN A 135 -24.03 -17.44 -8.02
C ASN A 135 -22.60 -17.75 -7.53
N ASP A 136 -21.81 -18.48 -8.30
CA ASP A 136 -20.39 -18.74 -7.99
C ASP A 136 -19.60 -17.43 -7.85
N THR A 137 -19.99 -16.39 -8.59
CA THR A 137 -19.44 -15.03 -8.50
C THR A 137 -19.61 -14.44 -7.09
N TYR A 138 -20.75 -14.70 -6.45
CA TYR A 138 -21.00 -14.25 -5.07
C TYR A 138 -20.00 -14.87 -4.10
N ARG A 139 -19.73 -16.18 -4.23
CA ARG A 139 -18.76 -16.90 -3.38
C ARG A 139 -17.35 -16.35 -3.57
N ILE A 140 -16.94 -16.09 -4.80
CA ILE A 140 -15.63 -15.49 -5.13
C ILE A 140 -15.51 -14.10 -4.50
N LEU A 141 -16.58 -13.30 -4.56
CA LEU A 141 -16.60 -11.94 -4.02
C LEU A 141 -16.50 -11.93 -2.49
N ILE A 142 -17.22 -12.82 -1.81
CA ILE A 142 -17.08 -13.03 -0.36
C ILE A 142 -15.64 -13.40 0.00
N ALA A 143 -15.03 -14.32 -0.74
CA ALA A 143 -13.64 -14.71 -0.51
C ALA A 143 -12.67 -13.53 -0.67
N LYS A 144 -12.82 -12.71 -1.74
CA LYS A 144 -12.06 -11.48 -1.94
C LYS A 144 -12.24 -10.49 -0.78
N MET A 145 -13.48 -10.28 -0.34
CA MET A 145 -13.81 -9.39 0.78
C MET A 145 -13.15 -9.86 2.08
N ILE A 146 -13.20 -11.16 2.41
CA ILE A 146 -12.54 -11.72 3.59
C ILE A 146 -11.01 -11.55 3.48
N CYS A 147 -10.42 -11.82 2.31
CA CYS A 147 -8.99 -11.63 2.08
C CYS A 147 -8.53 -10.17 2.27
N CYS A 148 -9.32 -9.21 1.78
CA CYS A 148 -9.07 -7.79 1.99
C CYS A 148 -9.25 -7.41 3.47
N THR A 149 -10.26 -7.95 4.15
CA THR A 149 -10.47 -7.72 5.59
C THR A 149 -9.26 -8.16 6.41
N ILE A 150 -8.76 -9.37 6.18
CA ILE A 150 -7.57 -9.91 6.86
C ILE A 150 -6.34 -9.05 6.56
N SER A 151 -6.15 -8.66 5.30
CA SER A 151 -5.04 -7.78 4.87
C SER A 151 -5.11 -6.41 5.54
N ALA A 152 -6.31 -5.82 5.65
CA ALA A 152 -6.55 -4.56 6.32
C ALA A 152 -6.23 -4.65 7.82
N VAL A 153 -6.75 -5.67 8.51
CA VAL A 153 -6.47 -5.92 9.94
C VAL A 153 -4.97 -5.99 10.19
N LYS A 154 -4.25 -6.86 9.46
CA LYS A 154 -2.79 -7.03 9.61
C LYS A 154 -2.04 -5.72 9.37
N GLY A 155 -2.39 -5.00 8.31
CA GLY A 155 -1.76 -3.71 7.99
C GLY A 155 -2.06 -2.63 9.03
N LEU A 156 -3.29 -2.55 9.54
CA LEU A 156 -3.70 -1.60 10.57
C LEU A 156 -2.91 -1.84 11.86
N PHE A 157 -2.85 -3.07 12.37
CA PHE A 157 -2.04 -3.40 13.54
C PHE A 157 -0.57 -3.05 13.33
N LYS A 158 0.02 -3.43 12.20
CA LYS A 158 1.41 -3.12 11.90
C LYS A 158 1.67 -1.62 11.87
N SER A 159 0.75 -0.85 11.28
CA SER A 159 0.83 0.61 11.25
C SER A 159 0.72 1.24 12.64
N ILE A 160 -0.15 0.71 13.51
CA ILE A 160 -0.32 1.19 14.89
C ILE A 160 0.96 0.94 15.69
N ILE A 161 1.49 -0.28 15.63
CA ILE A 161 2.72 -0.70 16.33
C ILE A 161 3.91 0.18 15.92
N LEU A 162 4.04 0.50 14.64
CA LEU A 162 5.14 1.31 14.11
C LEU A 162 4.92 2.84 14.24
N SER A 163 3.67 3.30 14.38
CA SER A 163 3.36 4.73 14.47
C SER A 163 3.58 5.28 15.87
N LYS A 164 4.13 6.49 15.97
CA LYS A 164 4.39 7.12 17.28
C LYS A 164 3.10 7.67 17.94
N VAL A 165 2.18 8.27 17.17
CA VAL A 165 0.86 8.77 17.65
C VAL A 165 -0.12 8.98 16.49
N LYS A 166 0.36 9.61 15.40
CA LYS A 166 -0.44 9.97 14.23
C LYS A 166 -1.03 8.69 13.61
N TYR A 167 -2.35 8.60 13.48
CA TYR A 167 -3.15 7.47 12.97
C TYR A 167 -3.54 6.36 13.96
N CYS A 168 -3.02 6.33 15.19
CA CYS A 168 -3.35 5.27 16.15
C CYS A 168 -4.86 5.19 16.43
N LEU A 169 -5.49 6.32 16.76
CA LEU A 169 -6.94 6.37 17.04
C LEU A 169 -7.77 5.99 15.81
N GLN A 170 -7.49 6.61 14.66
CA GLN A 170 -8.25 6.35 13.43
C GLN A 170 -8.15 4.88 13.01
N ASN A 171 -6.97 4.28 13.12
CA ASN A 171 -6.76 2.88 12.78
C ASN A 171 -7.39 1.93 13.80
N THR A 172 -7.42 2.33 15.07
CA THR A 172 -8.16 1.59 16.11
C THR A 172 -9.66 1.60 15.81
N LEU A 173 -10.23 2.75 15.44
CA LEU A 173 -11.64 2.84 15.04
C LEU A 173 -11.93 1.95 13.83
N ARG A 174 -11.07 1.96 12.80
CA ARG A 174 -11.21 1.06 11.64
C ARG A 174 -11.14 -0.42 12.04
N LEU A 175 -10.22 -0.80 12.94
CA LEU A 175 -10.14 -2.17 13.46
C LEU A 175 -11.41 -2.58 14.18
N LEU A 176 -11.99 -1.69 15.00
CA LEU A 176 -13.26 -1.94 15.68
C LEU A 176 -14.41 -2.08 14.67
N THR A 177 -14.45 -1.25 13.63
CA THR A 177 -15.42 -1.40 12.53
C THR A 177 -15.29 -2.75 11.86
N LEU A 178 -14.08 -3.17 11.49
CA LEU A 178 -13.86 -4.48 10.88
C LEU A 178 -14.21 -5.65 11.81
N LEU A 179 -13.91 -5.51 13.11
CA LEU A 179 -14.26 -6.50 14.12
C LEU A 179 -15.78 -6.67 14.24
N PHE A 180 -16.51 -5.56 14.37
CA PHE A 180 -17.96 -5.62 14.57
C PHE A 180 -18.70 -6.03 13.30
N GLU A 181 -18.24 -5.63 12.10
CA GLU A 181 -18.91 -5.99 10.85
C GLU A 181 -18.54 -7.39 10.33
N TYR A 182 -17.28 -7.81 10.48
CA TYR A 182 -16.75 -9.01 9.83
C TYR A 182 -16.16 -10.03 10.81
N GLY A 183 -16.21 -9.79 12.12
CA GLY A 183 -15.70 -10.71 13.13
C GLY A 183 -16.44 -12.06 13.23
N GLN A 184 -17.59 -12.17 12.56
CA GLN A 184 -18.30 -13.45 12.42
C GLN A 184 -17.56 -14.46 11.51
N TYR A 185 -16.65 -13.98 10.64
CA TYR A 185 -15.80 -14.85 9.84
C TYR A 185 -14.61 -15.30 10.69
N HIS A 186 -14.44 -16.61 10.82
CA HIS A 186 -13.44 -17.21 11.70
C HIS A 186 -12.02 -16.69 11.41
N GLU A 187 -11.66 -16.60 10.14
CA GLU A 187 -10.34 -16.15 9.68
C GLU A 187 -10.07 -14.68 10.02
N VAL A 188 -11.12 -13.84 10.03
CA VAL A 188 -11.02 -12.43 10.43
C VAL A 188 -10.85 -12.33 11.94
N TYR A 189 -11.62 -13.11 12.71
CA TYR A 189 -11.53 -13.14 14.16
C TYR A 189 -10.14 -13.62 14.64
N GLU A 190 -9.59 -14.66 14.01
CA GLU A 190 -8.23 -15.13 14.29
C GLU A 190 -7.19 -14.04 14.02
N ALA A 191 -7.29 -13.36 12.87
CA ALA A 191 -6.36 -12.28 12.52
C ALA A 191 -6.40 -11.12 13.53
N ILE A 192 -7.59 -10.77 14.04
CA ILE A 192 -7.76 -9.73 15.06
C ILE A 192 -7.21 -10.19 16.41
N THR A 193 -7.49 -11.43 16.80
CA THR A 193 -7.00 -12.00 18.06
C THR A 193 -5.48 -12.03 18.09
N GLU A 194 -4.85 -12.42 16.99
CA GLU A 194 -3.39 -12.41 16.85
C GLU A 194 -2.83 -10.98 16.86
N GLY A 195 -3.50 -10.05 16.18
CA GLY A 195 -3.15 -8.63 16.21
C GLY A 195 -3.18 -8.05 17.63
N ASN A 196 -4.20 -8.39 18.43
CA ASN A 196 -4.33 -7.95 19.82
C ASN A 196 -3.21 -8.47 20.72
N ARG A 197 -2.70 -9.68 20.50
CA ARG A 197 -1.54 -10.20 21.25
C ARG A 197 -0.25 -9.43 20.98
N THR A 198 -0.12 -8.89 19.76
CA THR A 198 1.10 -8.21 19.31
C THR A 198 1.06 -6.68 19.47
N ALA A 199 -0.13 -6.10 19.62
CA ALA A 199 -0.30 -4.66 19.81
C ALA A 199 0.10 -4.24 21.22
N PRO A 200 0.84 -3.12 21.39
CA PRO A 200 1.16 -2.60 22.71
C PRO A 200 -0.12 -2.14 23.41
N ILE A 201 -0.43 -2.74 24.55
CA ILE A 201 -1.42 -2.20 25.49
C ILE A 201 -0.81 -0.92 26.05
N LYS A 202 -1.16 0.23 25.46
CA LYS A 202 -0.89 1.51 26.12
C LYS A 202 -1.90 1.63 27.26
N ALA A 203 -1.48 1.15 28.43
CA ALA A 203 -2.09 1.49 29.72
C ALA A 203 -1.84 2.97 30.04
#